data_AF-A0A972NGA7-F1
#
_entry.id   AF-A0A972NGA7-F1
#
_cell.length_a   1.000
_cell.length_b   1.000
_cell.length_c   1.000
_cell.angle_alpha   90.00
_cell.angle_beta   90.00
_cell.angle_gamma   90.00
#
_symmetry.space_group_name_H-M   'P 1'
#
loop_
_entity.id
_entity.type
_entity.pdbx_description
1 polymer ?
#
loop_
_entity_poly.entity_id
_entity_poly.type
_entity_poly.pdbx_seq_one_letter_code
_entity_poly.pdbx_strand_id
1 'polypeptide(L)' 'MSRWLRFIAGSVLLLVTAVGVLPADCVHWLVKAFLLFMAVNQIQSAFTNWCPVMDLLRAMKVKECKC' A
#
# COMPACT_ATOMS: atom_id res chain seq x y z
N MET A 1 6.56 13.37 3.41
CA MET A 1 7.18 12.02 3.34
C MET A 1 8.06 11.94 2.11
N SER A 2 9.27 11.40 2.24
CA SER A 2 10.17 11.20 1.09
C SER A 2 9.62 10.12 0.16
N ARG A 3 9.71 10.36 -1.14
CA ARG A 3 9.24 9.45 -2.21
C ARG A 3 9.85 8.05 -2.10
N TRP A 4 11.12 8.00 -1.70
CA TRP A 4 11.87 6.78 -1.44
C TRP A 4 11.32 5.96 -0.27
N LEU A 5 10.81 6.60 0.79
CA LEU A 5 10.23 5.87 1.92
C LEU A 5 8.96 5.12 1.51
N ARG A 6 8.13 5.73 0.65
CA ARG A 6 6.94 5.07 0.06
C ARG A 6 7.33 3.85 -0.77
N PHE A 7 8.36 4.01 -1.60
CA PHE A 7 8.86 2.92 -2.44
C PHE A 7 9.40 1.75 -1.62
N ILE A 8 10.26 2.01 -0.63
CA ILE A 8 10.84 0.96 0.21
C ILE A 8 9.75 0.25 1.02
N ALA A 9 8.80 1.00 1.61
CA ALA A 9 7.68 0.41 2.34
C ALA A 9 6.81 -0.48 1.44
N GLY A 10 6.49 -0.02 0.22
CA GLY A 10 5.74 -0.80 -0.76
C GLY A 10 6.47 -2.07 -1.21
N SER A 11 7.77 -1.98 -1.48
CA SER A 11 8.62 -3.12 -1.88
C SER A 11 8.74 -4.18 -0.77
N VAL A 12 8.90 -3.76 0.48
CA VAL A 12 8.93 -4.69 1.63
C VAL A 12 7.56 -5.36 1.79
N LEU A 13 6.46 -4.62 1.69
CA LEU A 13 5.11 -5.19 1.76
C LEU A 13 4.85 -6.21 0.63
N LEU A 14 5.32 -5.92 -0.58
CA LEU A 14 5.25 -6.84 -1.72
C LEU A 14 6.03 -8.12 -1.44
N LEU A 15 7.26 -8.01 -0.91
CA LEU A 15 8.09 -9.16 -0.54
C LEU A 15 7.43 -10.02 0.54
N VAL A 16 6.91 -9.40 1.61
CA VAL A 16 6.21 -10.13 2.68
C VAL A 16 4.96 -10.81 2.16
N THR A 17 4.21 -10.16 1.28
CA THR A 17 3.02 -10.75 0.65
C THR A 17 3.40 -11.93 -0.24
N ALA A 18 4.45 -11.77 -1.06
CA ALA A 18 4.91 -12.78 -2.00
C ALA A 18 5.48 -14.02 -1.30
N VAL A 19 6.27 -13.84 -0.25
CA VAL A 19 6.96 -14.94 0.45
C VAL A 19 6.10 -15.51 1.59
N GLY A 20 5.39 -14.66 2.32
CA GLY A 20 4.63 -15.08 3.50
C GLY A 20 3.18 -15.47 3.22
N VAL A 21 2.49 -14.76 2.31
CA VAL A 21 1.03 -14.85 2.17
C VAL A 21 0.59 -15.64 0.94
N LEU A 22 1.29 -15.52 -0.19
CA LEU A 22 0.98 -16.34 -1.38
C LEU A 22 1.04 -17.85 -1.12
N PRO A 23 2.08 -18.41 -0.46
CA PRO A 23 2.17 -19.85 -0.20
C PRO A 23 1.28 -20.33 0.95
N ALA A 24 0.65 -19.43 1.72
CA ALA A 24 -0.22 -19.83 2.82
C ALA A 24 -1.58 -20.30 2.28
N ASP A 25 -1.86 -21.61 2.31
CA ASP A 25 -3.12 -22.18 1.82
C ASP A 25 -4.35 -21.84 2.68
N CYS A 26 -4.13 -21.47 3.94
CA CYS A 26 -5.20 -21.11 4.89
C CYS A 26 -5.74 -19.67 4.66
N VAL A 27 -5.08 -18.86 3.83
CA VAL A 27 -5.48 -17.47 3.58
C VAL A 27 -6.44 -17.42 2.39
N HIS A 28 -7.62 -16.83 2.63
CA HIS A 28 -8.63 -16.65 1.58
C HIS A 28 -8.09 -15.85 0.39
N TRP A 29 -8.45 -16.25 -0.83
CA TRP A 29 -7.91 -15.65 -2.06
C TRP A 29 -8.12 -14.13 -2.14
N LEU A 30 -9.26 -13.61 -1.65
CA LEU A 30 -9.52 -12.16 -1.61
C LEU A 30 -8.48 -11.41 -0.78
N VAL A 31 -8.01 -11.99 0.32
CA VAL A 31 -7.00 -11.35 1.19
C VAL A 31 -5.65 -11.31 0.48
N LYS A 32 -5.27 -12.39 -0.24
CA LYS A 32 -4.04 -12.42 -1.05
C LYS A 32 -4.08 -11.34 -2.14
N ALA A 33 -5.19 -11.26 -2.88
CA ALA A 33 -5.39 -10.27 -3.93
C ALA A 33 -5.38 -8.84 -3.39
N PHE A 34 -6.03 -8.61 -2.23
CA PHE A 34 -6.06 -7.30 -1.59
C PHE A 34 -4.67 -6.85 -1.11
N LEU A 35 -3.90 -7.73 -0.47
CA LEU A 35 -2.54 -7.41 -0.02
C LEU A 35 -1.61 -7.11 -1.21
N LEU A 36 -1.71 -7.90 -2.28
CA LEU A 36 -0.97 -7.65 -3.51
C LEU A 36 -1.35 -6.29 -4.12
N PHE A 37 -2.65 -6.00 -4.20
CA PHE A 37 -3.15 -4.70 -4.68
C PHE A 37 -2.64 -3.55 -3.81
N MET A 38 -2.66 -3.67 -2.48
CA MET A 38 -2.13 -2.64 -1.58
C MET A 38 -0.63 -2.40 -1.77
N ALA A 39 0.16 -3.47 -1.92
CA ALA A 39 1.60 -3.37 -2.16
C ALA A 39 1.91 -2.64 -3.49
N VAL A 40 1.20 -3.00 -4.56
CA VAL A 40 1.34 -2.35 -5.87
C VAL A 40 0.94 -0.88 -5.81
N ASN A 41 -0.18 -0.54 -5.16
CA ASN A 41 -0.61 0.84 -5.01
C ASN A 41 0.39 1.69 -4.21
N GLN A 42 1.02 1.13 -3.18
CA GLN A 42 2.03 1.82 -2.40
C GLN A 42 3.28 2.15 -3.23
N ILE A 43 3.69 1.21 -4.09
CA ILE A 43 4.78 1.42 -5.04
C ILE A 43 4.37 2.49 -6.08
N GLN A 44 3.17 2.38 -6.64
CA GLN A 44 2.64 3.36 -7.61
C GLN A 44 2.59 4.78 -7.00
N SER A 45 2.16 4.92 -5.75
CA SER A 45 2.16 6.18 -5.00
C SER A 45 3.55 6.80 -4.87
N ALA A 46 4.62 5.98 -4.84
CA ALA A 46 5.98 6.48 -4.90
C ALA A 46 6.33 7.08 -6.27
N PHE A 47 5.71 6.67 -7.37
CA PHE A 47 6.00 7.22 -8.70
C PHE A 47 5.05 8.37 -9.08
N THR A 48 3.76 8.24 -8.78
CA THR A 48 2.73 9.19 -9.20
C THR A 48 2.40 10.24 -8.13
N ASN A 49 2.95 10.11 -6.91
CA ASN A 49 2.55 10.88 -5.72
C ASN A 49 1.06 10.77 -5.38
N TRP A 50 0.34 9.84 -6.01
CA TRP A 50 -1.08 9.65 -5.83
C TRP A 50 -1.31 8.45 -4.91
N CYS A 51 -2.03 8.68 -3.81
CA CYS A 51 -2.36 7.64 -2.85
C CYS A 51 -3.87 7.65 -2.62
N PRO A 52 -4.61 6.59 -2.99
CA PRO A 52 -6.07 6.57 -2.85
C PRO A 52 -6.55 6.75 -1.41
N VAL A 53 -5.72 6.37 -0.41
CA VAL A 53 -6.02 6.64 1.01
C VAL A 53 -6.03 8.13 1.31
N MET A 54 -5.15 8.92 0.69
CA MET A 54 -5.14 10.37 0.90
C MET A 54 -6.37 11.03 0.28
N ASP A 55 -6.83 10.54 -0.87
CA ASP A 55 -8.08 11.00 -1.49
C ASP A 55 -9.29 10.63 -0.63
N LEU A 56 -9.31 9.43 -0.05
CA LEU A 56 -10.33 9.00 0.87
C LEU A 56 -10.33 9.86 2.15
N LEU A 57 -9.15 10.14 2.73
CA LEU A 57 -9.03 11.00 3.91
C LEU A 57 -9.47 12.44 3.63
N ARG A 58 -9.18 12.96 2.43
CA ARG A 58 -9.67 14.27 1.96
C ARG A 58 -11.17 14.27 1.77
N ALA A 59 -11.75 13.20 1.23
CA ALA A 59 -13.20 13.04 1.12
C ALA A 59 -13.87 12.99 2.51
N MET A 60 -13.21 12.36 3.50
CA MET A 60 -13.64 12.34 4.89
C MET A 60 -13.34 13.64 5.66
N LYS A 61 -12.83 14.70 4.99
CA LYS A 61 -12.47 16.01 5.58
C LYS A 61 -11.53 15.91 6.79
N VAL A 62 -10.70 14.87 6.85
CA VAL A 62 -9.67 14.74 7.87
C VAL A 62 -8.65 15.86 7.66
N LYS A 63 -8.45 16.70 8.69
CA LYS A 63 -7.49 17.80 8.61
C LYS A 63 -6.07 17.22 8.56
N GLU A 64 -5.36 17.47 7.47
CA GLU A 64 -3.94 17.17 7.39
C GLU A 64 -3.18 18.14 8.32
N CYS A 65 -2.49 17.62 9.35
CA CYS A 65 -1.51 18.42 10.07
C CYS A 65 -0.36 18.73 9.11
N LYS A 66 -0.28 19.98 8.63
CA LYS A 66 0.88 20.51 7.92
C LYS A 66 1.93 20.90 8.97
N CYS A 67 3.09 20.26 8.91
CA CYS A 67 4.35 20.79 9.45
C CYS A 67 5.06 21.49 8.30
#